data_AF-A0A968XEB4-F1
#
_entry.id   AF-A0A968XEB4-F1
#
_cell.length_a   1.000
_cell.length_b   1.000
_cell.length_c   1.000
_cell.angle_alpha   90.00
_cell.angle_beta   90.00
_cell.angle_gamma   90.00
#
_symmetry.space_group_name_H-M   'P 1'
#
loop_
_entity.id
_entity.type
_entity.pdbx_description
1 polymer ?
#
loop_
_entity_poly.entity_id
_entity_poly.type
_entity_poly.pdbx_seq_one_letter_code
_entity_poly.pdbx_strand_id
1 'polypeptide(L)'
;MDWKTYPLPEDVENLRADWQQRLYLYLLAENSGIAPENLAMTYWFLGGKQPQSWRLVYDGDQHAATKVELHQLLERLAQWLGDYEQGLPLPQVNGDRQLCPTCPFNLRCDRGDDRPGQETLDQLELIPEVPLA
;
A
#
# COMPACT_ATOMS: atom_id res chain seq x y z
N MET A 1 -12.34 9.83 -10.90
CA MET A 1 -11.20 10.32 -11.72
C MET A 1 -10.01 10.51 -10.80
N ASP A 2 -8.80 10.23 -11.27
CA ASP A 2 -7.55 10.38 -10.51
C ASP A 2 -6.40 10.84 -11.43
N TRP A 3 -5.49 11.65 -10.89
CA TRP A 3 -4.41 12.28 -11.65
C TRP A 3 -3.07 11.70 -11.16
N LYS A 4 -2.28 11.16 -12.09
CA LYS A 4 -0.97 10.57 -11.86
C LYS A 4 0.13 11.45 -12.44
N THR A 5 1.16 11.70 -11.65
CA THR A 5 2.32 12.51 -12.05
C THR A 5 3.37 11.73 -12.83
N TYR A 6 3.24 10.41 -12.90
CA TYR A 6 4.08 9.51 -13.70
C TYR A 6 3.43 9.25 -15.09
N PRO A 7 4.18 8.79 -16.10
CA PRO A 7 3.63 8.47 -17.43
C PRO A 7 2.70 7.25 -17.41
N LEU A 8 1.91 7.05 -18.46
CA LEU A 8 1.09 5.84 -18.59
C LEU A 8 2.00 4.59 -18.54
N PRO A 9 1.77 3.63 -17.61
CA PRO A 9 2.55 2.39 -17.56
C PRO A 9 2.39 1.55 -18.82
N GLU A 10 3.40 0.75 -19.15
CA GLU A 10 3.33 -0.20 -20.27
C GLU A 10 2.25 -1.26 -20.03
N ASP A 11 2.13 -1.74 -18.80
CA ASP A 11 1.09 -2.68 -18.37
C ASP A 11 0.03 -1.96 -17.53
N VAL A 12 -0.85 -1.23 -18.23
CA VAL A 12 -1.95 -0.48 -17.62
C VAL A 12 -3.02 -1.40 -17.04
N GLU A 13 -3.13 -2.65 -17.48
CA GLU A 13 -4.16 -3.58 -17.00
C GLU A 13 -3.91 -3.99 -15.54
N ASN A 14 -2.66 -3.91 -15.06
CA ASN A 14 -2.36 -4.09 -13.63
C ASN A 14 -3.08 -3.07 -12.73
N LEU A 15 -3.48 -1.90 -13.25
CA LEU A 15 -4.26 -0.93 -12.48
C LEU A 15 -5.64 -1.47 -12.09
N ARG A 16 -6.18 -2.48 -12.80
CA ARG A 16 -7.44 -3.13 -12.40
C ARG A 16 -7.34 -3.83 -11.05
N ALA A 17 -6.16 -4.35 -10.73
CA ALA A 17 -5.90 -5.04 -9.47
C ALA A 17 -5.61 -4.07 -8.32
N ASP A 18 -5.39 -2.78 -8.61
CA ASP A 18 -5.06 -1.77 -7.61
C ASP A 18 -6.25 -1.49 -6.68
N TRP A 19 -5.96 -1.50 -5.37
CA TRP A 19 -6.97 -1.25 -4.34
C TRP A 19 -7.59 0.15 -4.42
N GLN A 20 -6.83 1.18 -4.80
CA GLN A 20 -7.34 2.54 -4.92
C GLN A 20 -8.55 2.56 -5.86
N GLN A 21 -8.43 1.91 -7.01
CA GLN A 21 -9.51 1.84 -7.98
C GLN A 21 -10.72 1.09 -7.44
N ARG A 22 -10.46 -0.14 -7.00
CA ARG A 22 -11.50 -1.09 -6.59
C ARG A 22 -12.33 -0.51 -5.46
N LEU A 23 -11.68 0.11 -4.47
CA LEU A 23 -12.33 0.77 -3.35
C LEU A 23 -13.14 1.99 -3.78
N TYR A 24 -12.61 2.86 -4.63
CA TYR A 24 -13.32 4.08 -5.02
C TYR A 24 -14.63 3.76 -5.75
N LEU A 25 -14.58 2.83 -6.71
CA LEU A 25 -15.77 2.44 -7.47
C LEU A 25 -16.76 1.64 -6.62
N TYR A 26 -16.26 0.73 -5.77
CA TYR A 26 -17.09 -0.02 -4.84
C TYR A 26 -17.84 0.91 -3.88
N LEU A 27 -17.13 1.80 -3.20
CA LEU A 27 -17.74 2.74 -2.25
C LEU A 27 -18.69 3.71 -2.95
N LEU A 28 -18.37 4.16 -4.16
CA LEU A 28 -19.28 5.01 -4.91
C LEU A 28 -20.59 4.28 -5.23
N ALA A 29 -20.53 3.04 -5.71
CA ALA A 29 -21.73 2.23 -5.96
C ALA A 29 -22.57 2.05 -4.67
N GLU A 30 -21.94 1.64 -3.57
CA GLU A 30 -22.63 1.38 -2.29
C GLU A 30 -23.29 2.62 -1.68
N ASN A 31 -22.75 3.83 -1.94
CA ASN A 31 -23.21 5.05 -1.26
C ASN A 31 -23.98 6.05 -2.14
N SER A 32 -24.05 5.82 -3.46
CA SER A 32 -24.71 6.76 -4.39
C SER A 32 -26.01 6.22 -5.02
N GLY A 33 -26.26 4.91 -4.93
CA GLY A 33 -27.37 4.26 -5.65
C GLY A 33 -27.15 4.15 -7.16
N ILE A 34 -25.97 4.52 -7.67
CA ILE A 34 -25.60 4.33 -9.07
C ILE A 34 -25.21 2.87 -9.27
N ALA A 35 -25.84 2.22 -10.25
CA ALA A 35 -25.52 0.84 -10.61
C ALA A 35 -24.04 0.71 -11.07
N PRO A 36 -23.32 -0.36 -10.67
CA PRO A 36 -21.92 -0.57 -11.02
C PRO A 36 -21.62 -0.40 -12.53
N GLU A 37 -22.51 -0.85 -13.39
CA GLU A 37 -22.39 -0.82 -14.85
C GLU A 37 -22.34 0.61 -15.43
N ASN A 38 -22.81 1.58 -14.65
CA ASN A 38 -22.80 3.00 -15.02
C ASN A 38 -21.57 3.73 -14.47
N LEU A 39 -20.67 3.05 -13.78
CA LEU A 39 -19.47 3.62 -13.19
C LEU A 39 -18.23 3.34 -14.05
N ALA A 40 -17.31 4.31 -14.02
CA ALA A 40 -16.02 4.19 -14.65
C ALA A 40 -14.99 5.05 -13.91
N MET A 41 -13.73 4.63 -13.95
CA MET A 41 -12.61 5.40 -13.44
C MET A 41 -11.72 5.84 -14.60
N THR A 42 -11.53 7.14 -14.74
CA THR A 42 -10.56 7.70 -15.69
C THR A 42 -9.33 8.17 -14.93
N TYR A 43 -8.18 7.64 -15.35
CA TYR A 43 -6.85 8.08 -14.92
C TYR A 43 -6.28 9.05 -15.93
N TRP A 44 -5.66 10.12 -15.45
CA TRP A 44 -4.90 11.07 -16.26
C TRP A 44 -3.43 11.01 -15.88
N PHE A 45 -2.55 10.73 -16.83
CA PHE A 45 -1.11 10.59 -16.65
C PHE A 45 -0.39 11.80 -17.25
N LEU A 46 0.27 12.59 -16.41
CA LEU A 46 0.88 13.86 -16.80
C LEU A 46 2.41 13.79 -16.93
N GLY A 47 3.04 12.68 -16.54
CA GLY A 47 4.50 12.54 -16.50
C GLY A 47 5.19 12.32 -17.85
N GLY A 48 4.43 12.25 -18.95
CA GLY A 48 4.95 12.05 -20.30
C GLY A 48 5.18 13.36 -21.06
N LYS A 49 5.65 13.26 -22.31
CA LYS A 49 5.76 14.42 -23.22
C LYS A 49 4.41 15.11 -23.47
N GLN A 50 3.32 14.35 -23.38
CA GLN A 50 1.94 14.82 -23.51
C GLN A 50 1.07 14.11 -22.47
N PRO A 51 0.00 14.75 -21.96
CA PRO A 51 -0.99 14.11 -21.11
C PRO A 51 -1.65 12.91 -21.81
N GLN A 52 -1.76 11.80 -21.10
CA GLN A 52 -2.45 10.60 -21.55
C GLN A 52 -3.59 10.28 -20.59
N SER A 53 -4.60 9.56 -21.07
CA SER A 53 -5.67 9.06 -20.20
C SER A 53 -5.98 7.61 -20.48
N TRP A 54 -6.45 6.91 -19.46
CA TRP A 54 -6.95 5.56 -19.56
C TRP A 54 -8.23 5.43 -18.74
N ARG A 55 -9.24 4.78 -19.32
CA ARG A 55 -10.56 4.64 -18.72
C ARG A 55 -10.85 3.18 -18.46
N LEU A 56 -11.20 2.89 -17.22
CA LEU A 56 -11.73 1.60 -16.82
C LEU A 56 -13.25 1.64 -16.64
N VAL A 57 -13.93 0.66 -17.23
CA VAL A 57 -15.35 0.40 -16.98
C VAL A 57 -15.49 -0.52 -15.77
N TYR A 58 -16.46 -0.23 -14.92
CA TYR A 58 -16.84 -1.02 -13.77
C TYR A 58 -18.10 -1.84 -14.07
N ASP A 59 -18.28 -2.95 -13.36
CA ASP A 59 -19.42 -3.84 -13.56
C ASP A 59 -19.79 -4.58 -12.27
N GLY A 60 -20.92 -5.28 -12.29
CA GLY A 60 -21.43 -6.06 -11.17
C GLY A 60 -20.49 -7.18 -10.71
N ASP A 61 -19.73 -7.80 -11.62
CA ASP A 61 -18.82 -8.90 -11.28
C ASP A 61 -17.62 -8.38 -10.48
N GLN A 62 -17.02 -7.28 -10.92
CA GLN A 62 -15.95 -6.58 -10.21
C GLN A 62 -16.43 -6.09 -8.83
N HIS A 63 -17.67 -5.61 -8.75
CA HIS A 63 -18.29 -5.18 -7.51
C HIS A 63 -18.48 -6.33 -6.52
N ALA A 64 -19.07 -7.44 -6.96
CA ALA A 64 -19.28 -8.62 -6.13
C ALA A 64 -17.95 -9.22 -5.65
N ALA A 65 -16.96 -9.36 -6.53
CA ALA A 65 -15.64 -9.86 -6.18
C ALA A 65 -14.95 -8.96 -5.15
N THR A 66 -15.02 -7.64 -5.33
CA THR A 66 -14.46 -6.66 -4.38
C THR A 66 -15.15 -6.75 -3.02
N LYS A 67 -16.47 -6.90 -2.97
CA LYS A 67 -17.23 -7.08 -1.72
C LYS A 67 -16.74 -8.30 -0.92
N VAL A 68 -16.61 -9.44 -1.60
CA VAL A 68 -16.16 -10.70 -0.97
C VAL A 68 -14.75 -10.54 -0.42
N GLU A 69 -13.82 -10.01 -1.22
CA GLU A 69 -12.42 -9.87 -0.80
C GLU A 69 -12.28 -8.86 0.36
N LEU A 70 -13.01 -7.74 0.32
CA LEU A 70 -13.02 -6.77 1.42
C LEU A 70 -13.53 -7.38 2.72
N HIS A 71 -14.62 -8.16 2.65
CA HIS A 71 -15.15 -8.83 3.83
C HIS A 71 -14.10 -9.76 4.45
N GLN A 72 -13.47 -10.61 3.65
CA GLN A 72 -12.42 -11.53 4.09
C GLN A 72 -11.19 -10.82 4.67
N LEU A 73 -10.80 -9.67 4.12
CA LEU A 73 -9.68 -8.88 4.63
C LEU A 73 -10.03 -8.22 5.97
N LEU A 74 -11.23 -7.68 6.09
CA LEU A 74 -11.69 -6.99 7.30
C LEU A 74 -11.95 -7.97 8.45
N GLU A 75 -12.54 -9.13 8.19
CA GLU A 75 -12.71 -10.19 9.19
C GLU A 75 -11.35 -10.66 9.73
N ARG A 76 -10.39 -10.86 8.83
CA ARG A 76 -9.03 -11.27 9.20
C ARG A 76 -8.31 -10.20 9.99
N LEU A 77 -8.44 -8.93 9.59
CA LEU A 77 -7.89 -7.81 10.34
C LEU A 77 -8.52 -7.72 11.74
N ALA A 78 -9.84 -7.84 11.85
CA ALA A 78 -10.54 -7.83 13.13
C ALA A 78 -10.05 -8.95 14.05
N GLN A 79 -9.86 -10.16 13.50
CA GLN A 79 -9.28 -11.27 14.26
C GLN A 79 -7.87 -10.94 14.76
N TRP A 80 -6.99 -10.45 13.89
CA TRP A 80 -5.61 -10.10 14.26
C TRP A 80 -5.56 -9.02 15.33
N LEU A 81 -6.47 -8.05 15.29
CA LEU A 81 -6.54 -7.00 16.31
C LEU A 81 -7.03 -7.58 17.65
N GLY A 82 -8.03 -8.47 17.64
CA GLY A 82 -8.49 -9.15 18.86
C GLY A 82 -7.44 -10.07 19.48
N ASP A 83 -6.63 -10.73 18.66
CA ASP A 83 -5.49 -11.54 19.11
C ASP A 83 -4.38 -10.65 19.69
N TYR A 84 -4.14 -9.50 19.06
CA TYR A 84 -3.15 -8.53 19.52
C TYR A 84 -3.47 -7.94 20.89
N GLU A 85 -4.74 -7.63 21.14
CA GLU A 85 -5.22 -7.19 22.45
C GLU A 85 -5.00 -8.25 23.55
N GLN A 86 -4.93 -9.53 23.18
CA GLN A 86 -4.62 -10.65 24.08
C GLN A 86 -3.11 -10.94 24.21
N GLY A 87 -2.26 -10.14 23.57
CA GLY A 87 -0.80 -10.24 23.63
C GLY A 87 -0.16 -11.12 22.55
N LEU A 88 -0.92 -11.58 21.56
CA LEU A 88 -0.35 -12.27 20.40
C LEU A 88 0.22 -11.24 19.40
N PRO A 89 1.39 -11.46 18.78
CA PRO A 89 1.92 -10.50 17.82
C PRO A 89 1.10 -10.47 16.52
N LEU A 90 1.02 -9.30 15.88
CA LEU A 90 0.47 -9.18 14.52
C LEU A 90 1.30 -10.04 13.54
N PRO A 91 0.65 -10.66 12.54
CA PRO A 91 1.35 -11.52 11.60
C PRO A 91 2.32 -10.72 10.74
N GLN A 92 3.51 -11.26 10.56
CA GLN A 92 4.49 -10.74 9.63
C GLN A 92 4.40 -11.46 8.28
N VAL A 93 4.83 -10.79 7.21
CA VAL A 93 5.03 -11.45 5.92
C VAL A 93 6.08 -12.56 6.05
N ASN A 94 5.91 -13.65 5.29
CA ASN A 94 6.91 -14.73 5.27
C ASN A 94 8.26 -14.16 4.77
N GLY A 95 9.34 -14.40 5.53
CA GLY A 95 10.69 -13.97 5.20
C GLY A 95 11.29 -14.61 3.94
N ASP A 96 10.74 -15.72 3.48
CA ASP A 96 11.13 -16.34 2.20
C ASP A 96 10.62 -15.55 0.99
N ARG A 97 9.68 -14.62 1.20
CA ARG A 97 9.32 -13.65 0.17
C ARG A 97 10.52 -12.73 -0.03
N GLN A 98 11.01 -12.63 -1.26
CA GLN A 98 12.10 -11.72 -1.68
C GLN A 98 11.76 -10.21 -1.54
N LEU A 99 10.80 -9.88 -0.67
CA LEU A 99 10.32 -8.55 -0.35
C LEU A 99 11.10 -7.93 0.83
N CYS A 100 11.60 -8.74 1.76
CA CYS A 100 12.29 -8.25 2.96
C CYS A 100 13.56 -7.43 2.66
N PRO A 101 14.42 -7.76 1.68
CA PRO A 101 15.65 -7.00 1.43
C PRO A 101 15.41 -5.53 1.03
N THR A 102 14.31 -5.25 0.33
CA THR A 102 13.96 -3.90 -0.15
C THR A 102 12.88 -3.24 0.69
N CYS A 103 12.34 -3.93 1.69
CA CYS A 103 11.30 -3.41 2.56
C CYS A 103 11.88 -2.35 3.51
N PRO A 104 11.36 -1.11 3.52
CA PRO A 104 11.85 -0.05 4.40
C PRO A 104 11.58 -0.33 5.89
N PHE A 105 10.80 -1.37 6.20
CA PHE A 105 10.46 -1.79 7.55
C PHE A 105 11.25 -3.03 8.01
N ASN A 106 12.20 -3.55 7.22
CA ASN A 106 12.88 -4.81 7.53
C ASN A 106 13.55 -4.83 8.91
N LEU A 107 14.19 -3.73 9.33
CA LEU A 107 14.79 -3.57 10.66
C LEU A 107 13.74 -3.63 11.77
N ARG A 108 12.55 -3.03 11.54
CA ARG A 108 11.45 -3.03 12.52
C ARG A 108 10.73 -4.38 12.63
N CYS A 109 10.96 -5.26 11.68
CA CYS A 109 10.44 -6.63 11.68
C CYS A 109 11.50 -7.64 12.14
N ASP A 110 12.67 -7.19 12.61
CA ASP A 110 13.83 -8.04 12.95
C ASP A 110 14.26 -8.94 11.78
N ARG A 111 14.08 -8.45 10.54
CA ARG A 111 14.44 -9.13 9.28
C ARG A 111 15.62 -8.46 8.56
N GLY A 112 15.90 -7.21 8.90
CA GLY A 112 17.07 -6.50 8.41
C GLY A 112 18.31 -7.00 9.14
N ASP A 113 19.43 -7.06 8.44
CA ASP A 113 20.72 -7.26 9.09
C ASP A 113 21.02 -5.93 9.79
N ASP A 114 20.73 -5.84 11.10
CA ASP A 114 21.28 -4.81 11.98
C ASP A 114 22.76 -5.17 12.18
N ARG A 115 23.53 -5.11 11.09
CA ARG A 115 24.94 -4.79 11.24
C ARG A 115 24.90 -3.30 11.45
N PRO A 116 25.01 -2.81 12.70
CA PRO A 116 25.60 -1.51 12.83
C PRO A 116 26.86 -1.61 11.98
N GLY A 117 27.06 -0.63 11.08
CA GLY A 117 28.42 -0.30 10.73
C GLY A 117 29.19 -0.36 12.04
N GLN A 118 30.29 -1.09 12.04
CA GLN A 118 31.16 -1.28 13.19
C GLN A 118 31.84 0.06 13.54
N GLU A 119 31.07 1.15 13.57
CA GLU A 119 31.33 2.41 14.21
C GLU A 119 30.84 2.21 15.62
N THR A 120 31.78 1.72 16.41
CA THR A 120 31.70 1.62 17.84
C THR A 120 31.09 2.89 18.43
N LEU A 121 30.04 2.73 19.26
CA LEU A 121 29.55 3.77 20.17
C LEU A 121 30.64 4.25 21.17
N ASP A 122 31.84 3.68 21.10
CA ASP A 122 33.06 4.12 21.79
C ASP A 122 33.51 5.55 21.38
N GLN A 123 32.92 6.14 20.34
CA GLN A 123 33.30 7.48 19.86
C GLN A 123 32.45 8.62 20.46
N LEU A 124 31.52 8.35 21.37
CA LEU A 124 30.79 9.41 22.08
C LEU A 124 31.73 10.33 22.86
N GLU A 125 32.85 9.81 23.35
CA GLU A 125 33.92 10.58 24.01
C GLU A 125 34.69 11.51 23.06
N LEU A 126 34.57 11.33 21.73
CA LEU A 126 35.25 12.14 20.72
C LEU A 126 34.43 13.34 20.25
N ILE A 127 33.20 13.51 20.73
CA ILE A 127 32.36 14.66 20.39
C ILE A 127 32.81 15.84 21.27
N PRO A 128 33.42 16.89 20.71
CA PRO A 128 33.86 18.03 21.51
C PRO A 128 32.66 18.77 22.10
N GLU A 129 32.68 19.00 23.41
CA GLU A 129 31.67 19.81 24.09
C GLU A 129 31.75 21.26 23.59
N VAL A 130 30.61 21.80 23.15
CA VAL A 130 30.50 23.21 22.73
C VAL A 130 30.25 24.04 23.99
N PRO A 131 31.14 24.98 24.35
CA PRO A 131 30.89 25.85 25.50
C PRO A 131 29.73 26.79 25.21
N LEU A 132 28.85 26.95 26.19
CA LEU A 132 27.77 27.93 26.15
C LEU A 132 28.38 29.33 26.30
N ALA A 133 28.13 30.19 25.32
CA ALA A 133 28.50 31.60 25.31
C ALA A 133 27.54 32.44 26.19
#